data_AF-A0A1V9X699-F1
#
_entry.id   AF-A0A1V9X699-F1
#
_cell.length_a   1.000
_cell.length_b   1.000
_cell.length_c   1.000
_cell.angle_alpha   90.00
_cell.angle_beta   90.00
_cell.angle_gamma   90.00
#
_symmetry.space_group_name_H-M   'P 1'
#
loop_
_entity.id
_entity.type
_entity.pdbx_description
1 polymer ?
#
loop_
_entity_poly.entity_id
_entity_poly.type
_entity_poly.pdbx_seq_one_letter_code
_entity_poly.pdbx_strand_id
1 'polypeptide(L)'
;MTPECSDNAAIAGQSWFLFLPFVDSIQSVGKGEIAKDKLYQSKTSLPVYGDITNIHRVIDYSPGQLFRLFGHSQWLRPVLTVTARQKGDKTELTVIVTFWRNSILFQEHLSLLLDCMLKTLLCEYRIPS
;
A
#
# COMPACT_ATOMS: atom_id res chain seq x y z
N MET A 1 -6.36 17.78 33.35
CA MET A 1 -5.71 18.16 32.08
C MET A 1 -5.30 16.88 31.39
N THR A 2 -6.15 16.39 30.49
CA THR A 2 -5.90 15.19 29.68
C THR A 2 -4.97 15.57 28.52
N PRO A 3 -3.86 14.84 28.29
CA PRO A 3 -3.00 15.13 27.16
C PRO A 3 -3.76 14.82 25.86
N GLU A 4 -3.73 15.79 24.96
CA GLU A 4 -4.37 15.78 23.66
C GLU A 4 -3.73 14.69 22.78
N CYS A 5 -4.50 13.64 22.44
CA CYS A 5 -4.15 12.69 21.38
C CYS A 5 -4.33 13.35 19.99
N SER A 6 -3.67 14.48 19.74
CA SER A 6 -3.87 15.28 18.52
C SER A 6 -2.92 14.93 17.37
N ASP A 7 -1.75 14.31 17.61
CA ASP A 7 -0.70 14.32 16.57
C ASP A 7 -0.40 12.98 15.89
N ASN A 8 -1.09 11.90 16.27
CA ASN A 8 -0.85 10.57 15.66
C ASN A 8 -1.66 10.29 14.39
N ALA A 9 -2.60 11.16 14.02
CA ALA A 9 -3.39 10.99 12.79
C ALA A 9 -2.62 11.36 11.52
N ALA A 10 -1.57 12.20 11.62
CA ALA A 10 -0.82 12.70 10.46
C ALA A 10 0.16 11.67 9.87
N ILE A 11 0.65 10.71 10.67
CA ILE A 11 1.57 9.66 10.19
C ILE A 11 0.82 8.58 9.37
N ALA A 12 -0.50 8.44 9.58
CA ALA A 12 -1.34 7.51 8.81
C ALA A 12 -1.66 7.99 7.38
N GLY A 13 -1.46 9.28 7.08
CA GLY A 13 -1.87 9.87 5.81
C GLY A 13 -0.94 9.54 4.63
N GLN A 14 0.32 9.20 4.91
CA GLN A 14 1.29 8.93 3.85
C GLN A 14 1.96 7.57 3.98
N SER A 15 2.10 6.96 5.16
CA SER A 15 2.93 5.73 5.29
C SER A 15 2.29 4.42 4.80
N TRP A 16 1.10 4.45 4.20
CA TRP A 16 0.42 3.24 3.72
C TRP A 16 1.14 2.58 2.54
N PHE A 17 1.92 3.33 1.75
CA PHE A 17 2.66 2.78 0.63
C PHE A 17 3.81 1.87 1.08
N LEU A 18 4.24 1.94 2.34
CA LEU A 18 5.21 0.99 2.91
C LEU A 18 4.68 -0.45 2.90
N PHE A 19 3.36 -0.62 2.83
CA PHE A 19 2.71 -1.92 2.70
C PHE A 19 2.56 -2.38 1.25
N LEU A 20 2.75 -1.48 0.27
CA LEU A 20 2.79 -1.87 -1.13
C LEU A 20 4.21 -2.38 -1.45
N PRO A 21 4.36 -3.65 -1.81
CA PRO A 21 5.66 -4.12 -2.22
C PRO A 21 6.07 -3.40 -3.51
N PHE A 22 7.35 -3.07 -3.59
CA PHE A 22 8.00 -2.51 -4.79
C PHE A 22 7.60 -1.07 -5.10
N VAL A 23 7.04 -0.33 -4.15
CA VAL A 23 6.82 1.11 -4.34
C VAL A 23 8.04 1.86 -3.82
N ASP A 24 8.87 2.38 -4.72
CA ASP A 24 10.05 3.18 -4.36
C ASP A 24 9.65 4.59 -3.92
N SER A 25 8.61 5.12 -4.56
CA SER A 25 8.07 6.44 -4.23
C SER A 25 6.59 6.53 -4.56
N ILE A 26 5.90 7.37 -3.80
CA ILE A 26 4.51 7.73 -4.09
C ILE A 26 4.32 9.24 -3.93
N GLN A 27 3.44 9.79 -4.77
CA GLN A 27 3.05 11.19 -4.70
C GLN A 27 1.55 11.34 -4.88
N SER A 28 0.94 12.30 -4.18
CA SER A 28 -0.44 12.70 -4.41
C SER A 28 -0.56 13.40 -5.77
N VAL A 29 -1.57 13.03 -6.54
CA VAL A 29 -1.95 13.77 -7.75
C VAL A 29 -2.90 14.90 -7.31
N GLY A 30 -2.41 16.13 -7.43
CA GLY A 30 -3.13 17.34 -7.00
C GLY A 30 -3.12 17.57 -5.48
N LYS A 31 -3.80 18.64 -5.05
CA LYS A 31 -3.93 19.04 -3.63
C LYS A 31 -5.16 18.39 -2.98
N GLY A 32 -5.27 18.46 -1.65
CA GLY A 32 -6.42 17.95 -0.90
C GLY A 32 -6.10 16.71 -0.05
N GLU A 33 -6.98 16.47 0.92
CA GLU A 33 -6.88 15.37 1.89
C GLU A 33 -7.19 14.01 1.25
N ILE A 34 -6.95 12.93 1.99
CA ILE A 34 -7.38 11.59 1.57
C ILE A 34 -8.90 11.56 1.54
N ALA A 35 -9.46 11.25 0.38
CA ALA A 35 -10.88 11.05 0.19
C ALA A 35 -11.08 10.02 -0.92
N LYS A 36 -12.31 9.52 -1.04
CA LYS A 36 -12.72 8.73 -2.19
C LYS A 36 -12.38 9.48 -3.49
N ASP A 37 -11.89 8.75 -4.47
CA ASP A 37 -11.43 9.22 -5.78
C ASP A 37 -10.14 10.04 -5.79
N LYS A 38 -9.51 10.27 -4.63
CA LYS A 38 -8.17 10.84 -4.57
C LYS A 38 -7.19 9.94 -5.31
N LEU A 39 -6.33 10.58 -6.10
CA LEU A 39 -5.35 9.90 -6.94
C LEU A 39 -3.95 10.00 -6.34
N TYR A 40 -3.20 8.92 -6.46
CA TYR A 40 -1.79 8.82 -6.13
C TYR A 40 -1.06 8.22 -7.31
N GLN A 41 0.18 8.65 -7.52
CA GLN A 41 1.07 8.07 -8.51
C GLN A 41 2.24 7.43 -7.76
N SER A 42 2.46 6.13 -7.99
CA SER A 42 3.64 5.45 -7.49
C SER A 42 4.60 5.11 -8.62
N LYS A 43 5.89 5.02 -8.27
CA LYS A 43 6.92 4.42 -9.11
C LYS A 43 7.43 3.15 -8.47
N THR A 44 7.66 2.16 -9.31
CA THR A 44 8.10 0.81 -8.95
C THR A 44 9.18 0.37 -9.91
N SER A 45 10.40 0.21 -9.45
CA SER A 45 11.54 -0.26 -10.22
C SER A 45 11.69 -1.76 -9.99
N LEU A 46 11.39 -2.55 -11.03
CA LEU A 46 11.62 -3.99 -10.97
C LEU A 46 12.91 -4.35 -11.70
N PRO A 47 13.83 -5.10 -11.08
CA PRO A 47 14.95 -5.68 -11.80
C PRO A 47 14.36 -6.58 -12.89
N VAL A 48 14.71 -6.33 -14.17
CA VAL A 48 14.19 -6.93 -15.42
C VAL A 48 13.03 -6.18 -16.11
N TYR A 49 12.04 -5.65 -15.39
CA TYR A 49 10.88 -4.99 -16.04
C TYR A 49 11.01 -3.47 -16.15
N GLY A 50 12.04 -2.89 -15.54
CA GLY A 50 12.27 -1.46 -15.55
C GLY A 50 11.29 -0.70 -14.65
N ASP A 51 11.17 0.59 -14.90
CA ASP A 51 10.36 1.49 -14.08
C ASP A 51 8.89 1.42 -14.49
N ILE A 52 8.05 1.00 -13.55
CA ILE A 52 6.60 0.96 -13.65
C ILE A 52 6.03 2.18 -12.96
N THR A 53 5.30 3.00 -13.71
CA THR A 53 4.42 4.01 -13.12
C THR A 53 3.03 3.42 -12.91
N ASN A 54 2.47 3.61 -11.71
CA ASN A 54 1.15 3.13 -11.36
C ASN A 54 0.30 4.28 -10.82
N ILE A 55 -0.94 4.39 -11.30
CA ILE A 55 -1.90 5.36 -10.78
C ILE A 55 -2.88 4.64 -9.87
N HIS A 56 -2.90 5.02 -8.60
CA HIS A 56 -3.81 4.50 -7.59
C HIS A 56 -4.94 5.47 -7.35
N ARG A 57 -6.17 4.97 -7.36
CA ARG A 57 -7.37 5.68 -6.97
C ARG A 57 -7.88 5.15 -5.64
N VAL A 58 -8.14 6.02 -4.69
CA VAL A 58 -8.84 5.67 -3.45
C VAL A 58 -10.27 5.30 -3.83
N ILE A 59 -10.66 4.05 -3.60
CA ILE A 59 -12.02 3.58 -3.88
C ILE A 59 -12.89 3.58 -2.63
N ASP A 60 -12.26 3.46 -1.46
CA ASP A 60 -12.93 3.56 -0.16
C ASP A 60 -11.99 4.10 0.91
N TYR A 61 -12.51 4.92 1.82
CA TYR A 61 -11.75 5.50 2.91
C TYR A 61 -12.64 5.87 4.08
N SER A 62 -12.33 5.27 5.23
CA SER A 62 -12.87 5.62 6.54
C SER A 62 -11.68 5.86 7.49
N PRO A 63 -11.46 7.11 7.94
CA PRO A 63 -10.34 7.45 8.81
C PRO A 63 -10.20 6.48 9.99
N GLY A 64 -9.01 5.92 10.16
CA GLY A 64 -8.69 5.01 11.27
C GLY A 64 -9.31 3.60 11.20
N GLN A 65 -10.07 3.27 10.15
CA GLN A 65 -10.74 1.98 10.03
C GLN A 65 -10.48 1.27 8.70
N LEU A 66 -10.61 1.97 7.58
CA LEU A 66 -10.54 1.37 6.25
C LEU A 66 -9.84 2.31 5.28
N PHE A 67 -8.96 1.74 4.49
CA PHE A 67 -8.36 2.43 3.36
C PHE A 67 -8.18 1.45 2.22
N ARG A 68 -8.80 1.76 1.08
CA ARG A 68 -8.81 0.88 -0.07
C ARG A 68 -8.44 1.64 -1.34
N LEU A 69 -7.48 1.09 -2.07
CA LEU A 69 -6.96 1.66 -3.30
C LEU A 69 -7.06 0.66 -4.44
N PHE A 70 -7.33 1.21 -5.62
CA PHE A 70 -7.25 0.51 -6.88
C PHE A 70 -6.15 1.13 -7.73
N GLY A 71 -5.09 0.37 -7.97
CA GLY A 71 -4.00 0.73 -8.86
C GLY A 71 -4.27 0.31 -10.30
N HIS A 72 -3.81 1.13 -11.22
CA HIS A 72 -3.81 0.87 -12.64
C HIS A 72 -2.44 1.22 -13.25
N SER A 73 -1.77 0.21 -13.80
CA SER A 73 -0.62 0.37 -14.68
C SER A 73 -0.79 -0.49 -15.93
N GLN A 74 0.13 -0.30 -16.88
CA GLN A 74 0.20 -1.10 -18.11
C GLN A 74 0.37 -2.62 -17.83
N TRP A 75 1.02 -2.99 -16.72
CA TRP A 75 1.36 -4.38 -16.40
C TRP A 75 0.54 -4.95 -15.23
N LEU A 76 0.14 -4.10 -14.28
CA LEU A 76 -0.43 -4.50 -13.00
C LEU A 76 -1.67 -3.69 -12.64
N ARG A 77 -2.62 -4.38 -12.01
CA ARG A 77 -3.78 -3.75 -11.37
C ARG A 77 -3.84 -4.18 -9.90
N PRO A 78 -3.00 -3.60 -9.02
CA PRO A 78 -3.01 -3.94 -7.61
C PRO A 78 -4.24 -3.34 -6.93
N VAL A 79 -4.83 -4.08 -6.01
CA VAL A 79 -5.86 -3.60 -5.09
C VAL A 79 -5.29 -3.74 -3.70
N LEU A 80 -5.10 -2.61 -3.01
CA LEU A 80 -4.69 -2.59 -1.61
C LEU A 80 -5.92 -2.36 -0.75
N THR A 81 -6.08 -3.18 0.28
CA THR A 81 -7.06 -2.96 1.34
C THR A 81 -6.34 -3.01 2.67
N VAL A 82 -6.39 -1.90 3.41
CA VAL A 82 -5.91 -1.81 4.78
C VAL A 82 -7.12 -1.65 5.68
N THR A 83 -7.29 -2.56 6.63
CA THR A 83 -8.32 -2.44 7.66
C THR A 83 -7.68 -2.44 9.04
N ALA A 84 -8.14 -1.54 9.89
CA ALA A 84 -7.75 -1.46 11.28
C ALA A 84 -8.92 -1.88 12.16
N ARG A 85 -8.66 -2.72 13.16
CA ARG A 85 -9.63 -3.14 14.16
C ARG A 85 -9.02 -3.01 15.55
N GLN A 86 -9.75 -2.39 16.48
CA GLN A 86 -9.35 -2.39 17.88
C GLN A 86 -9.68 -3.74 18.54
N LYS A 87 -8.71 -4.28 19.27
CA LYS A 87 -8.79 -5.54 20.01
C LYS A 87 -8.24 -5.30 21.42
N GLY A 88 -9.10 -4.76 22.29
CA GLY A 88 -8.70 -4.25 23.60
C GLY A 88 -7.80 -3.03 23.44
N ASP A 89 -6.65 -3.03 24.11
CA ASP A 89 -5.66 -1.95 24.05
C ASP A 89 -4.73 -2.02 22.82
N LYS A 90 -4.95 -3.00 21.93
CA LYS A 90 -4.13 -3.23 20.73
C LYS A 90 -4.93 -2.94 19.47
N THR A 91 -4.28 -2.35 18.47
CA THR A 91 -4.83 -2.20 17.12
C THR A 91 -4.30 -3.30 16.22
N GLU A 92 -5.21 -4.11 15.68
CA GLU A 92 -4.91 -5.12 14.67
C GLU A 92 -5.04 -4.48 13.28
N LEU A 93 -3.94 -4.47 12.53
CA LEU A 93 -3.90 -4.02 11.15
C LEU A 93 -3.90 -5.24 10.24
N THR A 94 -4.88 -5.31 9.34
CA THR A 94 -4.92 -6.29 8.26
C THR A 94 -4.66 -5.60 6.95
N VAL A 95 -3.63 -6.08 6.24
CA VAL A 95 -3.22 -5.57 4.93
C VAL A 95 -3.44 -6.68 3.91
N ILE A 96 -4.25 -6.41 2.89
CA ILE A 96 -4.51 -7.33 1.79
C ILE A 96 -4.10 -6.65 0.50
N VAL A 97 -3.15 -7.24 -0.21
CA VAL A 97 -2.73 -6.81 -1.54
C VAL A 97 -3.17 -7.87 -2.55
N THR A 98 -4.00 -7.48 -3.52
CA THR A 98 -4.46 -8.38 -4.59
C THR A 98 -3.99 -7.86 -5.94
N PHE A 99 -3.25 -8.66 -6.69
CA PHE A 99 -2.77 -8.28 -8.03
C PHE A 99 -3.66 -8.88 -9.11
N TRP A 100 -4.34 -8.01 -9.86
CA TRP A 100 -5.10 -8.40 -11.05
C TRP A 100 -4.20 -8.24 -12.29
N ARG A 101 -4.23 -9.23 -13.17
CA ARG A 101 -3.25 -9.42 -14.24
C ARG A 101 -3.76 -8.84 -15.56
N ASN A 102 -2.87 -8.17 -16.31
CA ASN A 102 -3.09 -7.87 -17.74
C ASN A 102 -2.35 -8.85 -18.67
N SER A 103 -1.34 -9.59 -18.18
CA SER A 103 -0.46 -10.42 -19.04
C SER A 103 -0.04 -11.73 -18.36
N ILE A 104 -0.05 -12.83 -19.12
CA ILE A 104 0.32 -14.20 -18.70
C ILE A 104 1.84 -14.34 -18.53
N LEU A 105 2.67 -13.66 -19.33
CA LEU A 105 4.13 -13.78 -19.20
C LEU A 105 4.66 -13.12 -17.92
N PHE A 106 4.00 -12.05 -17.49
CA PHE A 106 4.28 -11.39 -16.23
C PHE A 106 3.86 -12.25 -15.02
N GLN A 107 2.91 -13.17 -15.20
CA GLN A 107 2.35 -14.00 -14.14
C GLN A 107 3.34 -14.99 -13.54
N GLU A 108 4.15 -15.65 -14.37
CA GLU A 108 5.06 -16.71 -13.90
C GLU A 108 6.29 -16.15 -13.19
N HIS A 109 6.75 -14.98 -13.62
CA HIS A 109 7.96 -14.37 -13.09
C HIS A 109 7.67 -13.45 -11.89
N LEU A 110 6.54 -12.72 -11.91
CA LEU A 110 6.19 -11.82 -10.82
C LEU A 110 5.82 -12.58 -9.53
N SER A 111 5.20 -13.76 -9.62
CA SER A 111 4.82 -14.52 -8.42
C SER A 111 6.05 -14.93 -7.60
N LEU A 112 7.11 -15.40 -8.27
CA LEU A 112 8.39 -15.74 -7.66
C LEU A 112 9.09 -14.51 -7.09
N LEU A 113 9.06 -13.40 -7.83
CA LEU A 113 9.63 -12.12 -7.42
C LEU A 113 8.88 -11.54 -6.19
N LEU A 114 7.55 -11.65 -6.19
CA LEU A 114 6.67 -11.28 -5.08
C LEU A 114 6.95 -12.11 -3.84
N ASP A 115 7.03 -13.43 -3.97
CA ASP A 115 7.29 -14.33 -2.84
C ASP A 115 8.68 -14.10 -2.23
N CYS A 116 9.71 -13.96 -3.07
CA CYS A 116 11.07 -13.68 -2.62
C CYS A 116 11.15 -12.36 -1.83
N MET A 117 10.53 -11.30 -2.33
CA MET A 117 10.61 -10.00 -1.67
C MET A 117 9.64 -9.84 -0.50
N LEU A 118 8.48 -10.51 -0.51
CA LEU A 118 7.59 -10.55 0.66
C LEU A 118 8.31 -11.22 1.84
N LYS A 119 9.10 -12.27 1.57
CA LYS A 119 9.98 -12.90 2.56
C LYS A 119 11.05 -11.93 3.07
N THR A 120 11.68 -11.15 2.20
CA THR A 120 12.64 -10.11 2.62
C THR A 120 12.00 -9.07 3.53
N LEU A 121 10.81 -8.56 3.16
CA LEU A 121 10.10 -7.56 3.96
C LEU A 121 9.68 -8.14 5.32
N LEU A 122 9.18 -9.37 5.37
CA LEU A 122 8.86 -10.03 6.63
C LEU A 122 10.10 -10.34 7.48
N CYS A 123 11.27 -10.56 6.86
CA CYS A 123 12.55 -10.73 7.56
C CYS A 123 13.07 -9.41 8.14
N GLU A 124 12.99 -8.30 7.40
CA GLU A 124 13.42 -6.97 7.87
C GLU A 124 12.52 -6.42 8.97
N TYR A 125 11.22 -6.74 8.95
CA TYR A 125 10.28 -6.37 10.02
C TYR A 125 10.19 -7.39 11.17
N ARG A 126 11.04 -8.43 11.17
CA ARG A 126 11.17 -9.33 12.33
C ARG A 126 11.94 -8.62 13.43
N ILE A 127 11.20 -7.92 14.29
CA ILE A 127 11.72 -7.30 15.52
C ILE A 127 12.46 -8.40 16.31
N PRO A 128 13.75 -8.23 16.64
CA PRO A 128 14.44 -9.18 17.51
C PRO A 128 13.71 -9.21 18.85
N SER A 129 13.32 -10.42 19.25
CA SER A 129 12.72 -10.71 20.56
C SER A 129 13.67 -10.39 21.70
#